data_AF-A0A1G0DQB0-F1
#
_entry.id   AF-A0A1G0DQB0-F1
#
_cell.length_a   1.000
_cell.length_b   1.000
_cell.length_c   1.000
_cell.angle_alpha   90.00
_cell.angle_beta   90.00
_cell.angle_gamma   90.00
#
_symmetry.space_group_name_H-M   'P 1'
#
loop_
_entity.id
_entity.type
_entity.pdbx_description
1 polymer ?
#
loop_
_entity_poly.entity_id
_entity_poly.type
_entity_poly.pdbx_seq_one_letter_code
_entity_poly.pdbx_strand_id
1 'polypeptide(L)' 'MKSLTTEQKQELVDIINDEYGNALDFDDFTNALLGLLEDVPGFETAQEGTINKLTQQLWRKYHD' A
#
# COMPACT_ATOMS: atom_id res chain seq x y z
N MET A 1 13.65 1.79 -9.46
CA MET A 1 12.40 1.13 -9.02
C MET A 1 11.29 1.60 -9.93
N LYS A 2 10.41 0.69 -10.35
CA LYS A 2 9.25 1.03 -11.19
C LYS A 2 8.20 1.65 -10.27
N SER A 3 7.75 2.87 -10.56
CA SER A 3 6.66 3.48 -9.79
C SER A 3 5.34 2.83 -10.19
N LEU A 4 4.51 2.50 -9.20
CA LEU A 4 3.14 2.03 -9.45
C LEU A 4 2.33 3.13 -10.15
N THR A 5 1.50 2.74 -11.11
CA THR A 5 0.55 3.67 -11.75
C THR A 5 -0.55 4.06 -10.77
N THR A 6 -1.36 5.05 -11.15
CA THR A 6 -2.50 5.48 -10.33
C THR A 6 -3.51 4.35 -10.14
N GLU A 7 -3.75 3.55 -11.17
CA GLU A 7 -4.66 2.39 -11.13
C GLU A 7 -4.13 1.29 -10.20
N GLN A 8 -2.84 0.94 -10.30
CA GLN A 8 -2.24 -0.06 -9.42
C GLN A 8 -2.28 0.36 -7.95
N LYS A 9 -2.11 1.66 -7.68
CA LYS A 9 -2.26 2.21 -6.33
C LYS A 9 -3.70 2.12 -5.82
N GLN A 10 -4.68 2.33 -6.70
CA GLN A 10 -6.08 2.19 -6.33
C GLN A 10 -6.41 0.72 -6.04
N GLU A 11 -5.96 -0.20 -6.89
CA GLU A 11 -6.15 -1.64 -6.70
C GLU A 11 -5.62 -2.13 -5.35
N LEU A 12 -4.42 -1.67 -4.93
CA LEU A 12 -3.88 -2.00 -3.60
C LEU A 12 -4.78 -1.51 -2.46
N VAL A 13 -5.36 -0.32 -2.59
CA VAL A 13 -6.27 0.25 -1.58
C VAL A 13 -7.60 -0.50 -1.56
N ASP A 14 -8.11 -0.88 -2.73
CA ASP A 14 -9.34 -1.64 -2.86
C ASP A 14 -9.19 -3.04 -2.25
N ILE A 15 -8.05 -3.72 -2.47
CA ILE A 15 -7.74 -5.01 -1.82
C ILE A 15 -7.74 -4.87 -0.30
N ILE A 16 -7.03 -3.88 0.25
CA ILE A 16 -6.98 -3.65 1.70
C ILE A 16 -8.38 -3.36 2.25
N ASN A 17 -9.17 -2.55 1.56
CA ASN A 17 -10.55 -2.26 1.94
C ASN A 17 -11.45 -3.51 1.91
N ASP A 18 -11.32 -4.35 0.89
CA ASP A 18 -12.12 -5.58 0.75
C ASP A 18 -11.76 -6.61 1.83
N GLU A 19 -10.48 -6.70 2.23
CA GLU A 19 -10.02 -7.66 3.24
C GLU A 19 -10.25 -7.20 4.69
N TYR A 20 -10.05 -5.91 4.97
CA TYR A 20 -9.99 -5.38 6.33
C TYR A 20 -11.05 -4.30 6.64
N GLY A 21 -11.79 -3.84 5.63
CA GLY A 21 -12.68 -2.68 5.74
C GLY A 21 -11.91 -1.35 5.68
N ASN A 22 -12.60 -0.25 5.99
CA ASN A 22 -12.09 1.12 5.86
C ASN A 22 -11.72 1.79 7.21
N ALA A 23 -11.54 0.98 8.26
CA ALA A 23 -11.38 1.44 9.64
C ALA A 23 -10.02 1.10 10.27
N LEU A 24 -9.08 0.53 9.49
CA LEU A 24 -7.69 0.34 9.94
C LEU A 24 -7.06 1.67 10.38
N ASP A 25 -6.24 1.61 11.42
CA ASP A 25 -5.32 2.67 11.74
C ASP A 25 -4.09 2.64 10.80
N PHE A 26 -3.21 3.62 10.94
CA PHE A 26 -2.06 3.75 10.05
C PHE A 26 -1.08 2.58 10.15
N ASP A 27 -0.90 2.01 11.35
CA ASP A 27 0.06 0.93 11.59
C ASP A 27 -0.49 -0.38 11.02
N ASP A 28 -1.77 -0.69 11.27
CA ASP A 28 -2.45 -1.85 10.70
C ASP A 28 -2.53 -1.75 9.17
N PHE A 29 -2.83 -0.58 8.63
CA PHE A 29 -2.79 -0.33 7.19
C PHE A 29 -1.40 -0.56 6.60
N THR A 30 -0.35 -0.09 7.29
CA THR A 30 1.03 -0.26 6.85
C THR A 30 1.40 -1.74 6.82
N ASN A 31 1.02 -2.51 7.83
CA ASN A 31 1.26 -3.95 7.88
C ASN A 31 0.50 -4.70 6.75
N ALA A 32 -0.76 -4.37 6.51
CA ALA A 32 -1.54 -4.95 5.42
C ALA A 32 -0.90 -4.65 4.06
N LEU A 33 -0.51 -3.39 3.83
CA LEU A 33 0.18 -2.98 2.60
C LEU A 33 1.52 -3.69 2.41
N LEU A 34 2.31 -3.83 3.47
CA LEU A 34 3.59 -4.55 3.40
C LEU A 34 3.38 -6.00 2.99
N GLY A 35 2.37 -6.68 3.56
CA GLY A 35 2.01 -8.04 3.17
C GLY A 35 1.68 -8.16 1.68
N LEU A 36 0.89 -7.23 1.13
CA LEU A 36 0.60 -7.23 -0.31
C LEU A 36 1.83 -6.98 -1.17
N LEU A 37 2.74 -6.11 -0.73
CA LEU A 37 3.94 -5.75 -1.48
C LEU A 37 5.02 -6.85 -1.49
N GLU A 38 4.96 -7.82 -0.59
CA GLU A 38 5.83 -9.01 -0.62
C GLU A 38 5.60 -9.83 -1.90
N ASP A 39 4.37 -9.86 -2.42
CA ASP A 39 4.04 -10.56 -3.66
C ASP A 39 4.24 -9.70 -4.93
N VAL A 40 4.63 -8.42 -4.78
CA VAL A 40 4.81 -7.49 -5.91
C VAL A 40 6.29 -7.44 -6.32
N PRO A 41 6.63 -7.91 -7.54
CA PRO A 41 8.02 -7.91 -8.01
C PRO A 41 8.66 -6.52 -7.97
N GLY A 42 9.79 -6.42 -7.29
CA GLY A 42 10.55 -5.18 -7.15
C GLY A 42 10.17 -4.30 -5.95
N PHE A 43 9.21 -4.75 -5.12
CA PHE A 43 8.96 -4.16 -3.79
C PHE A 43 9.53 -4.99 -2.64
N GLU A 44 9.79 -6.28 -2.86
CA GLU A 44 10.42 -7.23 -1.92
C GLU A 44 11.72 -6.70 -1.27
N THR A 45 12.51 -5.92 -2.03
CA THR A 45 13.78 -5.35 -1.57
C THR A 45 13.79 -3.82 -1.71
N ALA A 46 12.63 -3.18 -1.76
CA ALA A 46 12.56 -1.73 -1.88
C ALA A 46 13.15 -1.07 -0.63
N GLN A 47 13.80 0.07 -0.82
CA GLN A 47 14.31 0.85 0.29
C GLN A 47 13.15 1.37 1.14
N GLU A 48 13.34 1.39 2.46
CA GLU A 48 12.36 1.88 3.44
C GLU A 48 11.78 3.24 3.06
N GLY A 49 12.62 4.19 2.60
CA GLY A 49 12.16 5.51 2.16
C GLY A 49 11.22 5.48 0.94
N THR A 50 11.29 4.45 0.10
CA THR A 50 10.37 4.25 -1.02
C THR A 50 9.05 3.68 -0.53
N ILE A 51 9.10 2.69 0.36
CA ILE A 51 7.92 2.11 1.01
C ILE A 51 7.16 3.20 1.78
N ASN A 52 7.84 3.95 2.65
CA ASN A 52 7.21 5.03 3.43
C ASN A 52 6.52 6.08 2.53
N LYS A 53 7.14 6.45 1.40
CA LYS A 53 6.50 7.37 0.43
C LYS A 53 5.28 6.76 -0.24
N LEU A 54 5.29 5.46 -0.53
CA LEU A 54 4.15 4.76 -1.11
C LEU A 54 3.02 4.63 -0.08
N THR A 55 3.33 4.16 1.14
CA THR A 55 2.37 4.05 2.25
C THR A 55 1.64 5.35 2.49
N GLN A 56 2.36 6.47 2.56
CA GLN A 56 1.75 7.81 2.75
C GLN A 56 0.84 8.24 1.58
N GLN A 57 1.12 7.79 0.35
CA GLN A 57 0.25 8.06 -0.80
C GLN A 57 -1.03 7.22 -0.73
N LEU A 58 -0.90 5.93 -0.39
CA LEU A 58 -2.03 5.01 -0.34
C LEU A 58 -2.93 5.29 0.87
N TRP A 59 -2.35 5.66 2.00
CA TRP A 59 -3.10 6.07 3.20
C TRP A 59 -4.06 7.23 2.92
N ARG A 60 -3.64 8.21 2.13
CA ARG A 60 -4.52 9.33 1.72
C ARG A 60 -5.68 8.85 0.87
N LYS A 61 -5.44 7.90 -0.04
CA LYS A 61 -6.46 7.32 -0.92
C LYS A 61 -7.45 6.43 -0.16
N TYR A 62 -6.98 5.75 0.87
CA TYR A 62 -7.79 4.89 1.71
C TYR A 62 -8.84 5.67 2.53
N HIS A 63 -8.64 6.97 2.72
CA HIS A 63 -9.55 7.88 3.42
C HIS A 63 -10.22 8.95 2.54
N ASP A 64 -10.03 8.91 1.22
CA ASP A 64 -10.75 9.76 0.26
C ASP A 64 -12.15 9.19 -0.01
#